data_AF-A0A1W1Y5B3-F1
#
_entry.id   AF-A0A1W1Y5B3-F1
#
_cell.length_a   1.000
_cell.length_b   1.000
_cell.length_c   1.000
_cell.angle_alpha   90.00
_cell.angle_beta   90.00
_cell.angle_gamma   90.00
#
_symmetry.space_group_name_H-M   'P 1'
#
loop_
_entity.id
_entity.type
_entity.pdbx_description
1 polymer ?
#
loop_
_entity_poly.entity_id
_entity_poly.type
_entity_poly.pdbx_seq_one_letter_code
_entity_poly.pdbx_strand_id
1 'polypeptide(L)'
;MPGAVRAREALEWIRLGSRSAMETRSRVLFVRAGLPEPALNVEIHDPDGGWLATSDLVWREGRVVGEYQGAHHFGDYGRGDDDIARRRLIEGSGWLFVDFTKGDYYARPRRLALLRRLAGHLDCALDPAGLAAIEDSLELPGPPVRPCGA
;
A
#
# COMPACT_ATOMS: atom_id res chain seq x y z
N MET A 1 -17.73 27.03 3.01
CA MET A 1 -16.32 26.96 3.47
C MET A 1 -15.66 25.73 2.87
N PRO A 2 -14.66 25.88 1.99
CA PRO A 2 -13.96 24.76 1.34
C PRO A 2 -13.37 23.75 2.34
N GLY A 3 -12.91 24.22 3.51
CA GLY A 3 -12.35 23.36 4.56
C GLY A 3 -13.35 22.35 5.16
N ALA A 4 -14.62 22.72 5.27
CA ALA A 4 -15.65 21.80 5.78
C ALA A 4 -15.99 20.69 4.79
N VAL A 5 -15.89 20.96 3.49
CA VAL A 5 -16.11 19.97 2.42
C VAL A 5 -14.97 18.96 2.41
N ARG A 6 -13.71 19.45 2.36
CA ARG A 6 -12.51 18.59 2.41
C ARG A 6 -12.43 17.74 3.67
N ALA A 7 -12.83 18.29 4.83
CA ALA A 7 -12.86 17.53 6.07
C ALA A 7 -13.87 16.38 6.02
N ARG A 8 -15.06 16.60 5.44
CA ARG A 8 -16.07 15.54 5.29
C ARG A 8 -15.62 14.45 4.34
N GLU A 9 -15.03 14.81 3.20
CA GLU A 9 -14.44 13.84 2.28
C GLU A 9 -13.35 13.02 2.96
N ALA A 10 -12.49 13.66 3.76
CA ALA A 10 -11.43 12.97 4.48
C ALA A 10 -11.95 11.94 5.50
N LEU A 11 -13.12 12.15 6.11
CA LEU A 11 -13.71 11.21 7.08
C LEU A 11 -13.93 9.82 6.47
N GLU A 12 -14.32 9.73 5.19
CA GLU A 12 -14.52 8.46 4.49
C GLU A 12 -13.23 7.65 4.36
N TRP A 13 -12.09 8.34 4.41
CA TRP A 13 -10.76 7.79 4.25
C TRP A 13 -10.02 7.56 5.57
N ILE A 14 -10.61 7.89 6.71
CA ILE A 14 -9.97 7.59 7.99
C ILE A 14 -10.02 6.08 8.22
N ARG A 15 -8.87 5.51 8.60
CA ARG A 15 -8.75 4.14 9.09
C ARG A 15 -7.91 4.13 10.35
N LEU A 16 -8.34 3.34 11.33
CA LEU A 16 -7.52 3.01 12.48
C LEU A 16 -6.46 1.98 12.08
N GLY A 17 -5.30 2.02 12.75
CA GLY A 17 -4.23 1.04 12.54
C GLY A 17 -3.07 1.51 11.68
N SER A 18 -3.17 2.64 10.97
CA SER A 18 -1.99 3.23 10.30
C SER A 18 -1.02 3.80 11.34
N ARG A 19 0.27 3.50 11.20
CA ARG A 19 1.36 3.95 12.09
C ARG A 19 2.15 5.12 11.51
N SER A 20 1.91 5.50 10.26
CA SER A 20 2.52 6.67 9.63
C SER A 20 1.62 7.37 8.62
N ALA A 21 1.88 8.66 8.40
CA ALA A 21 1.17 9.42 7.36
C ALA A 21 1.38 8.83 5.95
N MET A 22 2.51 8.17 5.69
CA MET A 22 2.80 7.59 4.38
C MET A 22 2.05 6.28 4.15
N GLU A 23 1.85 5.45 5.16
CA GLU A 23 0.95 4.28 5.07
C GLU A 23 -0.47 4.72 4.71
N THR A 24 -1.00 5.74 5.39
CA THR A 24 -2.34 6.28 5.08
C THR A 24 -2.41 6.81 3.65
N ARG A 25 -1.40 7.58 3.20
CA ARG A 25 -1.35 8.12 1.83
C ARG A 25 -1.28 7.01 0.79
N SER A 26 -0.43 6.00 0.99
CA SER A 26 -0.30 4.87 0.07
C SER A 26 -1.59 4.05 0.02
N ARG A 27 -2.22 3.75 1.15
CA ARG A 27 -3.54 3.08 1.19
C ARG A 27 -4.57 3.84 0.36
N VAL A 28 -4.70 5.15 0.58
CA VAL A 28 -5.65 6.00 -0.18
C VAL A 28 -5.32 5.98 -1.67
N LEU A 29 -4.05 6.09 -2.05
CA LEU A 29 -3.61 5.99 -3.44
C LEU A 29 -4.04 4.66 -4.07
N PHE A 30 -3.79 3.53 -3.39
CA PHE A 30 -4.10 2.20 -3.90
C PHE A 30 -5.59 1.99 -4.08
N VAL A 31 -6.39 2.32 -3.06
CA VAL A 31 -7.87 2.19 -3.13
C VAL A 31 -8.43 3.11 -4.21
N ARG A 32 -7.91 4.33 -4.34
CA ARG A 32 -8.35 5.23 -5.41
C ARG A 32 -7.96 4.77 -6.79
N ALA A 33 -6.88 4.00 -6.94
CA ALA A 33 -6.53 3.37 -8.20
C ALA A 33 -7.44 2.17 -8.56
N GLY A 34 -8.36 1.81 -7.66
CA GLY A 34 -9.26 0.67 -7.83
C GLY A 34 -8.70 -0.64 -7.27
N LEU A 35 -7.54 -0.62 -6.59
CA LEU A 35 -7.04 -1.80 -5.89
C LEU A 35 -7.93 -2.12 -4.68
N PRO A 36 -8.06 -3.40 -4.29
CA PRO A 36 -8.71 -3.78 -3.04
C PRO A 36 -8.10 -3.05 -1.85
N GLU A 37 -8.93 -2.72 -0.86
CA GLU A 37 -8.43 -2.04 0.34
C GLU A 37 -7.64 -3.03 1.24
N PRO A 38 -6.36 -2.74 1.56
CA PRO A 38 -5.58 -3.60 2.45
C PRO A 38 -5.99 -3.42 3.91
N ALA A 39 -5.79 -4.47 4.70
CA ALA A 39 -5.76 -4.37 6.16
C ALA A 39 -4.45 -3.68 6.61
N LEU A 40 -4.52 -2.85 7.66
CA LEU A 40 -3.40 -2.04 8.13
C LEU A 40 -2.73 -2.66 9.35
N ASN A 41 -1.40 -2.77 9.34
CA ASN A 41 -0.58 -3.21 10.48
C ASN A 41 -1.10 -4.49 11.16
N VAL A 42 -1.51 -5.46 10.36
CA VAL A 42 -2.06 -6.74 10.84
C VAL A 42 -1.02 -7.85 10.77
N GLU A 43 -1.19 -8.84 11.64
CA GLU A 43 -0.34 -10.02 11.67
C GLU A 43 -0.64 -10.95 10.48
N ILE A 44 0.44 -11.49 9.93
CA ILE A 44 0.45 -12.61 9.01
C ILE A 44 1.03 -13.82 9.72
N HIS A 45 0.45 -14.98 9.42
CA HIS A 45 0.77 -16.24 10.05
C HIS A 45 1.17 -17.27 8.99
N ASP A 46 1.99 -18.23 9.38
CA ASP A 46 2.33 -19.38 8.57
C ASP A 46 1.14 -20.37 8.48
N PRO A 47 1.23 -21.41 7.64
CA PRO A 47 0.17 -22.42 7.52
C PRO A 47 -0.16 -23.17 8.81
N ASP A 48 0.78 -23.26 9.75
CA ASP A 48 0.64 -23.93 11.04
C ASP A 48 0.11 -22.98 12.14
N GLY A 49 -0.14 -21.71 11.80
CA GLY A 49 -0.65 -20.68 12.70
C GLY A 49 0.43 -19.94 13.49
N GLY A 50 1.71 -20.19 13.21
CA GLY A 50 2.83 -19.46 13.78
C GLY A 50 2.87 -18.03 13.27
N TRP A 51 3.22 -17.08 14.14
CA TRP A 51 3.38 -15.68 13.75
C TRP A 51 4.59 -15.52 12.81
N LEU A 52 4.38 -14.86 11.67
CA LEU A 52 5.46 -14.55 10.71
C LEU A 52 5.95 -13.11 10.85
N ALA A 53 5.02 -12.16 10.77
CA ALA A 53 5.31 -10.73 10.81
C ALA A 53 4.03 -9.91 11.04
N THR A 54 4.22 -8.63 11.38
CA THR A 54 3.18 -7.60 11.27
C THR A 54 3.58 -6.66 10.15
N SER A 55 2.72 -6.53 9.13
CA SER A 55 3.03 -5.77 7.92
C SER A 55 2.16 -4.53 7.76
N ASP A 56 2.70 -3.46 7.19
CA ASP A 56 2.02 -2.16 7.04
C ASP A 56 0.67 -2.28 6.31
N LEU A 57 0.67 -2.98 5.16
CA LEU A 57 -0.49 -3.19 4.31
C LEU A 57 -0.59 -4.68 3.94
N VAL A 58 -1.75 -5.30 4.16
CA VAL A 58 -1.95 -6.73 3.92
C VAL A 58 -3.20 -6.97 3.09
N TRP A 59 -3.02 -7.61 1.93
CA TRP A 59 -4.08 -8.17 1.11
C TRP A 59 -4.13 -9.68 1.28
N ARG A 60 -5.08 -10.17 2.09
CA ARG A 60 -5.11 -11.58 2.49
C ARG A 60 -5.49 -12.50 1.34
N GLU A 61 -6.47 -12.13 0.51
CA GLU A 61 -6.88 -12.99 -0.62
C GLU A 61 -5.73 -13.21 -1.62
N GLY A 62 -4.99 -12.14 -1.95
CA GLY A 62 -3.85 -12.20 -2.87
C GLY A 62 -2.53 -12.66 -2.24
N ARG A 63 -2.50 -12.91 -0.92
CA ARG A 63 -1.27 -13.13 -0.15
C ARG A 63 -0.17 -12.09 -0.46
N VAL A 64 -0.54 -10.81 -0.51
CA VAL A 64 0.39 -9.71 -0.78
C VAL A 64 0.59 -8.88 0.49
N VAL A 65 1.83 -8.56 0.82
CA VAL A 65 2.17 -7.53 1.80
C VAL A 65 2.82 -6.33 1.11
N GLY A 66 2.42 -5.14 1.51
CA GLY A 66 2.99 -3.87 1.10
C GLY A 66 3.71 -3.21 2.27
N GLU A 67 5.00 -2.92 2.14
CA GLU A 67 5.80 -2.33 3.21
C GLU A 67 6.38 -0.98 2.81
N TYR A 68 6.10 0.04 3.61
CA TYR A 68 6.63 1.38 3.36
C TYR A 68 8.02 1.54 4.00
N GLN A 69 9.03 1.75 3.15
CA GLN A 69 10.41 1.96 3.56
C GLN A 69 10.69 3.45 3.78
N GLY A 70 10.68 3.87 5.05
CA GLY A 70 11.02 5.22 5.47
C GLY A 70 12.53 5.55 5.38
N ALA A 71 12.89 6.83 5.43
CA ALA A 71 14.29 7.26 5.40
C ALA A 71 15.11 6.79 6.62
N HIS A 72 14.45 6.41 7.71
CA HIS A 72 15.08 5.95 8.94
C HIS A 72 15.58 4.49 8.88
N HIS A 73 15.35 3.77 7.77
CA HIS A 73 15.79 2.38 7.61
C HIS A 73 17.26 2.25 7.17
N PHE A 74 17.86 3.31 6.61
CA PHE A 74 19.16 3.20 5.92
C PHE A 74 20.40 3.45 6.78
N GLY A 75 20.25 3.68 8.09
CA GLY A 75 21.34 4.11 8.97
C GLY A 75 21.98 3.04 9.85
N ASP A 76 21.40 1.83 9.93
CA ASP A 76 21.80 0.79 10.87
C ASP A 76 21.87 -0.58 10.17
N TYR A 77 23.07 -1.15 10.09
CA TYR A 77 23.31 -2.43 9.43
C TYR A 77 22.53 -3.58 10.07
N GLY A 78 22.37 -3.59 11.41
CA GLY A 78 21.64 -4.65 12.10
C GLY A 78 20.16 -4.68 11.72
N ARG A 79 19.55 -3.50 11.53
CA ARG A 79 18.18 -3.39 11.01
C ARG A 79 18.06 -3.90 9.57
N GLY A 80 19.11 -3.73 8.77
CA GLY A 80 19.16 -4.26 7.41
C GLY A 80 19.10 -5.79 7.37
N ASP A 81 19.85 -6.47 8.24
CA ASP A 81 19.83 -7.94 8.34
C ASP A 81 18.46 -8.46 8.79
N ASP A 82 17.86 -7.82 9.79
CA ASP A 82 16.51 -8.17 10.26
C ASP A 82 15.44 -7.95 9.18
N ASP A 83 15.54 -6.85 8.41
CA ASP A 83 14.64 -6.56 7.30
C ASP A 83 14.75 -7.60 6.18
N ILE A 84 15.97 -8.03 5.85
CA ILE A 84 16.22 -9.09 4.86
C ILE A 84 15.69 -10.44 5.36
N ALA A 85 15.95 -10.80 6.62
CA ALA A 85 15.49 -12.06 7.20
C ALA A 85 13.95 -12.13 7.24
N ARG A 86 13.29 -11.04 7.64
CA ARG A 86 11.83 -10.94 7.64
C ARG A 86 11.26 -11.07 6.24
N ARG A 87 11.81 -10.37 5.25
CA ARG A 87 11.37 -10.48 3.86
C ARG A 87 11.46 -11.92 3.35
N ARG A 88 12.61 -12.58 3.57
CA ARG A 88 12.82 -13.98 3.17
C ARG A 88 11.84 -14.93 3.84
N LEU A 89 11.53 -14.72 5.12
CA LEU A 89 10.56 -15.53 5.85
C LEU A 89 9.14 -15.39 5.27
N ILE A 90 8.72 -14.15 4.98
CA ILE A 90 7.43 -13.86 4.36
C ILE A 90 7.35 -14.49 2.96
N GLU A 91 8.34 -14.24 2.12
CA GLU A 91 8.41 -14.78 0.75
C GLU A 91 8.48 -16.32 0.76
N GLY A 92 9.25 -16.91 1.67
CA GLY A 92 9.34 -18.37 1.86
C GLY A 92 8.04 -19.02 2.32
N SER A 93 7.11 -18.24 2.87
CA SER A 93 5.77 -18.69 3.29
C SER A 93 4.71 -18.51 2.19
N GLY A 94 5.14 -18.19 0.97
CA GLY A 94 4.27 -18.03 -0.20
C GLY A 94 3.54 -16.69 -0.27
N TRP A 95 3.98 -15.68 0.48
CA TRP A 95 3.48 -14.32 0.37
C TRP A 95 4.33 -13.51 -0.60
N LEU A 96 3.70 -12.60 -1.34
CA LEU A 96 4.37 -11.64 -2.20
C LEU A 96 4.73 -10.39 -1.40
N PHE A 97 6.00 -10.01 -1.41
CA PHE A 97 6.51 -8.85 -0.68
C PHE A 97 6.75 -7.66 -1.63
N VAL A 98 6.01 -6.57 -1.41
CA VAL A 98 6.10 -5.33 -2.20
C VAL A 98 6.54 -4.18 -1.30
N ASP A 99 7.80 -3.80 -1.40
CA ASP A 99 8.35 -2.60 -0.78
C ASP A 99 8.15 -1.36 -1.66
N PHE A 100 7.98 -0.22 -1.01
CA PHE A 100 7.92 1.08 -1.68
C PHE A 100 8.38 2.22 -0.76
N THR A 101 8.82 3.31 -1.37
CA THR A 101 9.39 4.48 -0.70
C THR A 101 8.58 5.74 -0.99
N LYS A 102 8.97 6.88 -0.40
CA LYS A 102 8.45 8.20 -0.81
C LYS A 102 8.67 8.47 -2.30
N GLY A 103 9.78 7.97 -2.87
CA GLY A 103 10.06 8.13 -4.29
C GLY A 103 9.02 7.44 -5.17
N ASP A 104 8.55 6.27 -4.75
CA ASP A 104 7.48 5.54 -5.44
C ASP A 104 6.13 6.21 -5.29
N TYR A 105 5.90 6.96 -4.21
CA TYR A 105 4.68 7.74 -4.05
C TYR A 105 4.68 9.04 -4.86
N TYR A 106 5.78 9.82 -4.81
CA TYR A 106 5.80 11.17 -5.39
C TYR A 106 6.26 11.21 -6.86
N ALA A 107 7.14 10.32 -7.30
CA ALA A 107 7.62 10.34 -8.68
C ALA A 107 6.64 9.58 -9.59
N ARG A 108 5.96 10.32 -10.48
CA ARG A 108 4.92 9.78 -11.39
C ARG A 108 5.30 8.46 -12.07
N PRO A 109 6.47 8.30 -12.71
CA PRO A 109 6.83 7.03 -13.35
C PRO A 109 6.90 5.85 -12.36
N ARG A 110 7.45 6.09 -11.16
CA ARG A 110 7.59 5.07 -10.11
C ARG A 110 6.23 4.73 -9.48
N ARG A 111 5.38 5.75 -9.29
CA ARG A 111 4.00 5.57 -8.80
C ARG A 111 3.19 4.66 -9.70
N LEU A 112 3.24 4.88 -11.01
CA LEU A 112 2.53 4.04 -11.97
C LEU A 112 3.10 2.62 -12.02
N ALA A 113 4.43 2.47 -11.92
CA ALA A 113 5.06 1.16 -11.85
C ALA A 113 4.62 0.38 -10.59
N LEU A 114 4.57 1.05 -9.43
CA LEU A 114 4.09 0.48 -8.18
C LEU A 114 2.63 0.02 -8.29
N LEU A 115 1.75 0.89 -8.80
CA LEU A 115 0.33 0.55 -8.99
C LEU A 115 0.14 -0.67 -9.91
N ARG A 116 0.85 -0.71 -11.05
CA ARG A 116 0.79 -1.83 -11.98
C ARG A 116 1.35 -3.12 -11.38
N ARG A 117 2.44 -3.04 -10.61
CA ARG A 117 3.03 -4.18 -9.90
C ARG A 117 2.03 -4.77 -8.90
N LEU A 118 1.43 -3.92 -8.06
CA LEU A 118 0.43 -4.36 -7.09
C LEU A 118 -0.81 -4.94 -7.79
N ALA A 119 -1.31 -4.29 -8.83
CA ALA A 119 -2.41 -4.81 -9.65
C ALA A 119 -2.12 -6.20 -10.22
N GLY A 120 -0.93 -6.43 -10.77
CA GLY A 120 -0.53 -7.75 -11.28
C GLY A 120 -0.48 -8.82 -10.18
N HIS A 121 -0.03 -8.47 -8.98
CA HIS A 121 -0.02 -9.40 -7.83
C HIS A 121 -1.41 -9.67 -7.25
N LEU A 122 -2.32 -8.70 -7.38
CA LEU A 122 -3.69 -8.78 -6.86
C LEU A 122 -4.70 -9.25 -7.92
N ASP A 123 -4.23 -9.68 -9.09
CA ASP A 123 -5.04 -10.04 -10.25
C ASP A 123 -6.13 -9.01 -10.56
N CYS A 124 -5.74 -7.74 -10.52
CA CYS A 124 -6.64 -6.61 -10.64
C CYS A 124 -6.38 -5.81 -11.92
N ALA A 125 -7.42 -5.66 -12.75
CA ALA A 125 -7.43 -4.74 -13.88
C ALA A 125 -7.72 -3.30 -13.43
N LEU A 126 -6.69 -2.44 -13.49
CA LEU A 126 -6.83 -1.01 -13.21
C LEU A 126 -7.57 -0.29 -14.34
N ASP A 127 -8.50 0.60 -13.97
CA ASP A 127 -9.18 1.48 -14.93
C ASP A 127 -8.19 2.54 -15.48
N PRO A 128 -7.95 2.58 -16.81
CA PRO A 128 -7.07 3.58 -17.41
C PRO A 128 -7.50 5.03 -17.16
N ALA A 129 -8.81 5.31 -17.11
CA ALA A 129 -9.32 6.67 -16.86
C ALA A 129 -9.04 7.10 -15.42
N GLY A 130 -9.21 6.18 -14.48
CA GLY A 130 -8.84 6.38 -13.09
C GLY A 130 -7.35 6.59 -12.87
N LEU A 131 -6.51 5.83 -13.55
CA LEU A 131 -5.06 6.02 -13.52
C LEU A 131 -4.65 7.41 -14.03
N ALA A 132 -5.26 7.90 -15.11
CA ALA A 132 -5.02 9.25 -15.63
C ALA A 132 -5.44 10.34 -14.61
N ALA A 133 -6.56 10.17 -13.91
CA ALA A 133 -6.98 11.12 -12.88
C ALA A 133 -6.03 11.17 -11.67
N ILE A 134 -5.44 10.04 -11.30
CA ILE A 134 -4.38 9.96 -10.27
C ILE A 134 -3.09 10.61 -10.77
N GLU A 135 -2.81 10.47 -12.06
CA GLU A 135 -1.63 10.99 -12.73
C GLU A 135 -1.58 12.52 -12.77
N ASP A 136 -2.72 13.16 -13.02
CA ASP A 136 -2.85 14.61 -13.15
C ASP A 136 -3.02 15.35 -11.81
N SER A 137 -3.23 14.63 -10.70
CA SER A 137 -3.38 15.26 -9.39
C SER A 137 -2.03 15.59 -8.74
N LEU A 138 -1.87 16.86 -8.35
CA LEU A 138 -0.77 17.37 -7.51
C LEU A 138 -0.96 17.01 -6.03
N GLU A 139 -2.18 16.67 -5.62
CA GLU A 139 -2.56 16.25 -4.26
C GLU A 139 -3.08 14.79 -4.27
N LEU A 140 -3.70 14.34 -3.18
CA LEU A 140 -4.44 13.08 -3.19
C LEU A 140 -5.54 13.19 -4.27
N PRO A 141 -5.77 12.16 -5.13
CA PRO A 141 -6.68 12.23 -6.29
C PRO A 141 -8.13 12.65 -5.97
N GLY A 142 -8.99 12.74 -6.98
CA GLY A 142 -10.44 12.91 -6.78
C GLY A 142 -11.11 11.68 -6.11
N PRO A 143 -12.45 11.55 -6.16
CA PRO A 143 -13.18 10.41 -5.60
C PRO A 143 -12.65 9.06 -6.11
N PRO A 144 -12.91 7.94 -5.39
CA PRO A 144 -12.38 6.65 -5.77
C PRO A 144 -12.84 6.25 -7.17
N VAL A 145 -11.91 5.66 -7.92
CA VAL A 145 -12.22 4.98 -9.18
C VAL A 145 -12.97 3.69 -8.86
N ARG A 146 -13.73 3.15 -9.82
CA ARG A 146 -14.41 1.87 -9.63
C ARG A 146 -13.41 0.81 -9.12
N PRO A 147 -13.72 0.11 -8.03
CA PRO A 147 -12.87 -0.96 -7.55
C PRO A 147 -12.84 -2.10 -8.57
N CYS A 148 -11.73 -2.83 -8.59
CA CYS A 148 -11.60 -4.05 -9.36
C CYS A 148 -12.74 -5.03 -9.08
N GLY A 149 -13.37 -5.55 -10.14
CA GLY A 149 -14.40 -6.59 -10.02
C GLY A 149 -15.80 -6.07 -9.66
N ALA A 150 -16.05 -4.77 -9.75
CA ALA A 150 -17.38 -4.14 -9.59
C ALA A 150 -18.01 -3.69 -10.92
#